data_AF-A0A453EQI0-F1
#
_entry.id   AF-A0A453EQI0-F1
#
_cell.length_a   1.000
_cell.length_b   1.000
_cell.length_c   1.000
_cell.angle_alpha   90.00
_cell.angle_beta   90.00
_cell.angle_gamma   90.00
#
_symmetry.space_group_name_H-M   'P 1'
#
loop_
_entity.id
_entity.type
_entity.pdbx_description
1 polymer ?
#
loop_
_entity_poly.entity_id
_entity_poly.type
_entity_poly.pdbx_seq_one_letter_code
_entity_poly.pdbx_strand_id
1 'polypeptide(L)' 'QLEEDEDFLDNLNPCTRREALALGDPNMRNVKKGEVIQLERKGYYRCDVPFIRSSKPIMLFAIPDGRQKSTSIGA' A
#
# COMPACT_ATOMS: atom_id res chain seq x y z
N GLN A 1 -16.35 -12.27 -11.91
CA GLN A 1 -15.64 -13.41 -12.50
C GLN A 1 -15.75 -13.23 -14.00
N LEU A 2 -14.72 -13.53 -14.78
CA LEU A 2 -14.85 -13.43 -16.24
C LEU A 2 -15.70 -14.57 -16.76
N GLU A 3 -16.54 -14.30 -17.75
CA GLU A 3 -17.29 -15.34 -18.46
C GLU A 3 -16.42 -16.04 -19.52
N GLU A 4 -16.83 -17.21 -20.00
CA GLU A 4 -16.02 -18.05 -20.91
C GLU A 4 -15.67 -17.35 -22.24
N ASP A 5 -16.52 -16.41 -22.68
CA ASP A 5 -16.37 -15.68 -23.94
C ASP A 5 -15.70 -14.30 -23.78
N GLU A 6 -15.29 -13.91 -22.57
CA GLU A 6 -14.66 -12.61 -22.31
C GLU A 6 -13.12 -12.65 -22.50
N ASP A 7 -12.57 -11.67 -23.23
CA ASP A 7 -11.12 -11.54 -23.36
C ASP A 7 -10.50 -11.07 -22.04
N PHE A 8 -9.49 -11.81 -21.58
CA PHE A 8 -8.81 -11.54 -20.31
C PHE A 8 -8.09 -10.18 -20.30
N LEU A 9 -7.45 -9.80 -21.40
CA LEU A 9 -6.65 -8.57 -21.49
C LEU A 9 -7.54 -7.33 -21.46
N ASP A 10 -8.71 -7.41 -22.09
CA ASP A 10 -9.70 -6.32 -22.11
C ASP A 10 -10.31 -6.05 -20.72
N ASN A 11 -10.28 -7.04 -19.83
CA ASN A 11 -10.84 -6.96 -18.48
C ASN A 11 -9.80 -6.78 -17.37
N LEU A 12 -8.56 -6.48 -17.73
CA LEU A 12 -7.54 -6.10 -16.75
C LEU A 12 -7.91 -4.78 -16.08
N ASN A 13 -7.74 -4.70 -14.76
CA ASN A 13 -7.82 -3.42 -14.07
C ASN A 13 -6.65 -2.53 -14.57
N PRO A 14 -6.92 -1.39 -15.23
CA PRO A 14 -5.88 -0.52 -15.76
C PRO A 14 -5.02 0.13 -14.66
N CYS A 15 -5.52 0.14 -13.43
CA CYS A 15 -4.83 0.68 -12.26
C CYS A 15 -4.77 -0.36 -11.14
N THR A 16 -3.84 -1.31 -11.28
CA THR A 16 -3.57 -2.35 -10.27
C THR A 16 -2.78 -1.84 -9.06
N ARG A 17 -2.08 -0.71 -9.20
CA ARG A 17 -1.25 -0.10 -8.16
C ARG A 17 -1.49 1.40 -8.08
N ARG A 18 -1.59 1.91 -6.86
CA ARG A 18 -1.58 3.33 -6.54
C ARG A 18 -0.50 3.57 -5.49
N GLU A 19 0.26 4.64 -5.67
CA GLU A 19 1.35 5.01 -4.78
C GLU A 19 1.12 6.42 -4.29
N ALA A 20 1.43 6.67 -3.02
CA ALA A 20 1.34 7.99 -2.43
C ALA A 20 2.53 8.20 -1.49
N LEU A 21 3.19 9.33 -1.63
CA LEU A 21 4.21 9.75 -0.68
C LEU A 21 3.51 10.32 0.57
N ALA A 22 4.08 10.03 1.74
CA ALA A 22 3.56 10.50 3.01
C ALA A 22 4.70 10.79 3.99
N LEU A 23 4.44 11.68 4.93
CA LEU A 23 5.29 11.88 6.10
C LEU A 23 4.91 10.85 7.17
N GLY A 24 5.92 10.13 7.67
CA GLY A 24 5.76 9.12 8.71
C GLY A 24 6.29 9.59 10.06
N ASP A 25 5.89 8.88 11.11
CA ASP A 25 6.42 9.09 12.46
C ASP A 25 7.93 8.73 12.52
N PRO A 26 8.76 9.46 13.30
CA PRO A 26 10.18 9.16 13.44
C PRO A 26 10.49 7.70 13.85
N ASN A 27 9.61 7.07 14.63
CA ASN A 27 9.79 5.68 15.09
C ASN A 27 9.71 4.67 13.95
N MET A 28 9.13 5.03 12.81
CA MET A 28 9.07 4.17 11.62
C MET A 28 10.45 3.82 11.05
N ARG A 29 11.51 4.54 11.47
CA ARG A 29 12.90 4.21 11.13
C ARG A 29 13.32 2.82 11.63
N ASN A 30 12.66 2.30 12.67
CA ASN A 30 12.99 1.02 13.29
C ASN A 30 12.18 -0.16 12.75
N VAL A 31 11.18 0.09 11.88
CA VAL A 31 10.31 -0.95 11.32
C VAL A 31 11.12 -1.83 10.36
N LYS A 32 11.04 -3.14 10.55
CA LYS A 32 11.84 -4.11 9.79
C LYS A 32 11.09 -4.62 8.56
N LYS A 33 11.84 -5.14 7.58
CA LYS A 33 11.24 -5.81 6.42
C LYS A 33 10.36 -6.98 6.87
N GLY A 34 9.16 -7.08 6.30
CA GLY A 34 8.17 -8.11 6.60
C GLY A 34 7.30 -7.79 7.82
N GLU A 35 7.66 -6.81 8.64
CA GLU A 35 6.87 -6.39 9.78
C GLU A 35 5.54 -5.77 9.33
N VAL A 36 4.47 -6.13 10.04
CA VAL A 36 3.13 -5.59 9.81
C VAL A 36 2.87 -4.54 10.86
N ILE A 37 2.54 -3.32 10.42
CA ILE A 37 2.21 -2.19 11.28
C ILE A 37 0.80 -1.70 10.98
N GLN A 38 0.16 -1.13 12.00
CA GLN A 38 -1.11 -0.43 11.83
C GLN A 38 -0.82 1.07 11.74
N LEU A 39 -1.30 1.69 10.65
CA LEU A 39 -1.37 3.13 10.55
C LEU A 39 -2.75 3.58 11.01
N GLU A 40 -2.79 4.45 12.01
CA GLU A 40 -4.04 4.95 12.58
C GLU A 40 -4.97 5.51 11.50
N ARG A 41 -6.21 5.00 11.47
CA ARG A 41 -7.26 5.35 10.49
C ARG A 41 -6.92 5.09 9.02
N LYS A 42 -5.79 4.44 8.71
CA LYS A 42 -5.36 4.10 7.35
C LYS A 42 -5.31 2.59 7.09
N GLY A 43 -5.31 1.78 8.14
CA GLY A 43 -5.34 0.31 8.05
C GLY A 43 -3.99 -0.34 8.34
N TYR A 44 -3.84 -1.59 7.89
CA TYR A 44 -2.64 -2.39 8.10
C TYR A 44 -1.71 -2.33 6.89
N TYR A 45 -0.40 -2.32 7.14
CA TYR A 45 0.62 -2.22 6.12
C TYR A 45 1.77 -3.17 6.42
N ARG A 46 2.29 -3.85 5.40
CA ARG A 46 3.54 -4.60 5.49
C ARG A 46 4.70 -3.74 5.02
N CYS A 47 5.78 -3.70 5.80
CA CYS A 47 7.04 -3.10 5.38
C CYS A 47 7.73 -3.98 4.33
N ASP A 48 7.84 -3.49 3.11
CA ASP A 48 8.54 -4.18 2.03
C ASP A 48 10.01 -3.76 1.92
N VAL A 49 10.27 -2.46 2.14
CA VAL A 49 11.61 -1.88 2.23
C VAL A 49 11.70 -1.04 3.50
N PRO A 50 12.59 -1.35 4.45
CA PRO A 50 12.76 -0.56 5.66
C PRO A 50 13.43 0.78 5.35
N PHE A 51 13.31 1.75 6.26
CA PHE A 51 13.97 3.04 6.10
C PHE A 51 15.50 2.87 6.10
N ILE A 52 16.18 3.45 5.09
CA ILE A 52 17.66 3.47 5.03
C ILE A 52 18.17 4.90 5.20
N ARG A 53 17.62 5.85 4.44
CA ARG A 53 17.99 7.28 4.45
C ARG A 53 16.90 8.07 3.73
N SER A 54 16.93 9.41 3.79
CA SER A 54 15.87 10.23 3.17
C SER A 54 15.69 9.98 1.66
N SER A 55 16.75 9.63 0.93
CA SER A 55 16.67 9.25 -0.49
C SER A 55 16.22 7.81 -0.75
N LYS A 56 16.07 7.00 0.30
CA LYS A 56 15.59 5.61 0.28
C LYS A 56 14.61 5.42 1.45
N PRO A 57 13.40 5.99 1.34
CA PRO A 57 12.41 5.96 2.41
C PRO A 57 11.86 4.54 2.62
N ILE A 58 11.15 4.36 3.72
CA ILE A 58 10.37 3.14 3.98
C ILE A 58 9.29 2.97 2.89
N MET A 59 9.08 1.74 2.41
CA MET A 59 7.98 1.40 1.51
C MET A 59 7.02 0.43 2.18
N LEU A 60 5.75 0.81 2.18
CA LEU A 60 4.65 0.12 2.84
C LEU A 60 3.64 -0.37 1.81
N PHE A 61 3.24 -1.64 1.90
CA PHE A 61 2.14 -2.19 1.11
C PHE A 61 0.91 -2.32 1.98
N ALA A 62 -0.20 -1.73 1.54
CA ALA A 62 -1.48 -1.86 2.22
C ALA A 62 -1.94 -3.33 2.20
N ILE A 63 -2.30 -3.84 3.36
CA ILE A 63 -2.91 -5.16 3.53
C ILE A 63 -4.43 -4.95 3.47
N PRO A 64 -5.13 -5.58 2.51
CA PRO A 64 -6.58 -5.50 2.46
C PRO A 64 -7.20 -6.09 3.73
N ASP A 65 -8.02 -5.30 4.43
CA ASP A 65 -8.69 -5.69 5.67
C ASP A 65 -10.23 -5.73 5.52
N GLY A 66 -10.73 -5.61 4.29
CA GLY A 66 -12.16 -5.61 3.96
C GLY A 66 -12.89 -4.33 4.38
N ARG A 67 -12.23 -3.34 5.00
CA ARG A 67 -12.86 -2.08 5.38
C ARG A 67 -12.95 -1.15 4.18
N GLN A 68 -14.04 -0.37 4.12
CA GLN A 68 -14.15 0.67 3.11
C GLN A 68 -13.00 1.67 3.29
N LYS A 69 -12.27 1.91 2.21
CA LYS A 69 -11.13 2.82 2.19
C LYS A 69 -11.61 4.24 2.44
N SER A 70 -11.39 4.78 3.65
CA SER A 70 -11.49 6.23 3.90
C SER A 70 -10.25 6.92 3.33
N THR A 71 -10.13 6.99 2.00
CA THR A 71 -8.95 7.55 1.34
C THR A 71 -9.23 8.97 0.87
N SER A 72 -9.04 9.93 1.77
CA SER A 72 -8.59 11.28 1.42
C SER A 72 -7.08 11.23 1.16
N ILE A 73 -6.70 10.70 0.01
CA ILE A 73 -5.38 10.98 -0.58
C ILE A 73 -5.72 11.89 -1.75
N GLY A 74 -5.48 13.18 -1.56
CA GLY A 74 -5.63 14.17 -2.62
C GLY A 74 -4.74 13.77 -3.80
N ALA A 75 -5.29 13.94 -5.00
CA ALA A 75 -4.52 13.93 -6.24
C ALA A 75 -3.41 14.99 -6.18
#